data_AF-A0A2M6ZXA1-F1
#
_entry.id   AF-A0A2M6ZXA1-F1
#
_cell.length_a   1.000
_cell.length_b   1.000
_cell.length_c   1.000
_cell.angle_alpha   90.00
_cell.angle_beta   90.00
_cell.angle_gamma   90.00
#
_symmetry.space_group_name_H-M   'P 1'
#
loop_
_entity.id
_entity.type
_entity.pdbx_description
1 polymer ?
#
loop_
_entity_poly.entity_id
_entity_poly.type
_entity_poly.pdbx_seq_one_letter_code
_entity_poly.pdbx_strand_id
1 'polypeptide(L)'
;MSIGQRIRKRRQELNLTQQDLAHALGLTPQHISLIEQDKRIPSLLSLVKLAEELGVTVGYLATGKVGLVIGAIPAIKADKKLSLKAKKALIKLIEELYRAGEANESHASGQS
;
A
#
# COMPACT_ATOMS: atom_id res chain seq x y z
N MET A 1 -0.59 8.62 12.05
CA MET A 1 -1.00 9.15 10.73
C MET A 1 -2.51 9.20 10.64
N SER A 2 -3.07 10.25 10.05
CA SER A 2 -4.48 10.37 9.68
C SER A 2 -4.83 9.63 8.38
N ILE A 3 -6.11 9.65 7.97
CA ILE A 3 -6.57 9.13 6.66
C ILE A 3 -5.91 9.91 5.53
N GLY A 4 -5.96 11.25 5.57
CA GLY A 4 -5.40 12.11 4.54
C GLY A 4 -3.89 11.89 4.37
N GLN A 5 -3.17 11.75 5.47
CA GLN A 5 -1.73 11.46 5.46
C GLN A 5 -1.40 10.10 4.82
N ARG A 6 -2.23 9.07 5.03
CA ARG A 6 -2.02 7.75 4.40
C ARG A 6 -2.30 7.77 2.91
N ILE A 7 -3.37 8.46 2.49
CA ILE A 7 -3.69 8.67 1.07
C ILE A 7 -2.52 9.37 0.37
N ARG A 8 -2.06 10.48 0.95
CA ARG A 8 -0.92 11.24 0.42
C ARG A 8 0.33 10.40 0.31
N LYS A 9 0.70 9.69 1.39
CA LYS A 9 1.88 8.82 1.42
C LYS A 9 1.79 7.78 0.30
N ARG A 10 0.67 7.06 0.20
CA ARG A 10 0.52 6.00 -0.80
C ARG A 10 0.54 6.54 -2.23
N ARG A 11 -0.09 7.69 -2.48
CA ARG A 11 -0.03 8.38 -3.77
C ARG A 11 1.42 8.71 -4.17
N GLN A 12 2.21 9.22 -3.22
CA GLN A 12 3.62 9.56 -3.45
C GLN A 12 4.49 8.32 -3.71
N GLU A 13 4.25 7.21 -3.01
CA GLU A 13 4.92 5.93 -3.28
C GLU A 13 4.65 5.41 -4.70
N LEU A 14 3.50 5.74 -5.27
CA LEU A 14 3.12 5.42 -6.65
C LEU A 14 3.60 6.47 -7.67
N ASN A 15 4.33 7.51 -7.24
CA ASN A 15 4.77 8.64 -8.06
C ASN A 15 3.62 9.40 -8.77
N LEU A 16 2.42 9.36 -8.20
CA LEU A 16 1.26 10.06 -8.75
C LEU A 16 1.21 11.50 -8.24
N THR A 17 0.87 12.46 -9.10
CA THR A 17 0.49 13.81 -8.66
C THR A 17 -0.94 13.83 -8.11
N GLN A 18 -1.33 14.91 -7.40
CA GLN A 18 -2.74 15.08 -6.99
C GLN A 18 -3.67 15.17 -8.20
N GLN A 19 -3.18 15.65 -9.35
CA GLN A 19 -3.93 15.75 -10.59
C GLN A 19 -4.16 14.37 -11.21
N ASP A 20 -3.16 13.48 -11.19
CA ASP A 20 -3.31 12.12 -11.70
C ASP A 20 -4.35 11.33 -10.92
N LEU A 21 -4.26 11.36 -9.57
CA LEU A 21 -5.22 10.71 -8.70
C LEU A 21 -6.63 11.28 -8.85
N ALA A 22 -6.75 12.61 -9.00
CA ALA A 22 -8.03 13.26 -9.22
C ALA A 22 -8.65 12.82 -10.55
N HIS A 23 -7.86 12.79 -11.63
CA HIS A 23 -8.30 12.36 -12.95
C HIS A 23 -8.81 10.91 -12.94
N ALA A 24 -8.05 9.98 -12.33
CA ALA A 24 -8.46 8.58 -12.21
C ALA A 24 -9.79 8.39 -11.47
N LEU A 25 -10.07 9.24 -10.48
CA LEU A 25 -11.28 9.16 -9.65
C LEU A 25 -12.45 10.00 -10.17
N GLY A 26 -12.28 10.76 -11.25
CA GLY A 26 -13.28 11.73 -11.74
C GLY A 26 -13.53 12.87 -10.74
N LEU A 27 -12.49 13.30 -10.02
CA LEU A 27 -12.52 14.36 -9.01
C LEU A 27 -11.66 15.55 -9.44
N THR A 28 -11.70 16.64 -8.66
CA THR A 28 -10.80 17.78 -8.85
C THR A 28 -9.52 17.62 -8.01
N PRO A 29 -8.36 18.14 -8.47
CA PRO A 29 -7.12 18.13 -7.67
C PRO A 29 -7.30 18.83 -6.32
N GLN A 30 -8.11 19.89 -6.27
CA GLN A 30 -8.48 20.60 -5.04
C GLN A 30 -9.18 19.68 -4.05
N HIS A 31 -10.07 18.79 -4.51
CA HIS A 31 -10.78 17.84 -3.65
C HIS A 31 -9.81 16.82 -3.04
N ILE A 32 -8.89 16.28 -3.84
CA ILE A 32 -7.82 15.40 -3.34
C ILE A 32 -6.95 16.12 -2.32
N SER A 33 -6.55 17.36 -2.59
CA SER A 33 -5.75 18.16 -1.67
C SER A 33 -6.45 18.41 -0.33
N LEU A 34 -7.76 18.69 -0.34
CA LEU A 34 -8.55 18.83 0.88
C LEU A 34 -8.65 17.52 1.68
N ILE A 35 -8.76 16.37 1.01
CA ILE A 35 -8.74 15.06 1.67
C ILE A 35 -7.36 14.79 2.29
N GLU A 36 -6.28 15.01 1.54
CA GLU A 36 -4.91 14.77 2.02
C GLU A 36 -4.49 15.66 3.20
N GLN A 37 -5.13 16.82 3.34
CA GLN A 37 -4.96 17.75 4.45
C GLN A 37 -5.94 17.51 5.61
N ASP A 38 -6.75 16.44 5.56
CA ASP A 38 -7.82 16.13 6.52
C ASP A 38 -8.90 17.24 6.66
N LYS A 39 -8.97 18.18 5.71
CA LYS A 39 -10.00 19.24 5.64
C LYS A 39 -11.33 18.72 5.09
N ARG A 40 -11.31 17.55 4.44
CA ARG A 40 -12.50 16.84 3.97
C ARG A 40 -12.38 15.37 4.31
N ILE A 41 -13.41 14.83 4.95
CA ILE A 41 -13.53 13.39 5.20
C ILE A 41 -14.14 12.76 3.93
N PRO A 42 -13.45 11.80 3.28
CA PRO A 42 -14.02 11.11 2.13
C PRO A 42 -15.24 10.29 2.56
N SER A 43 -16.26 10.25 1.70
CA SER A 43 -17.39 9.32 1.87
C SER A 43 -16.90 7.87 1.82
N LEU A 44 -17.70 6.90 2.30
CA LEU A 44 -17.34 5.48 2.18
C LEU A 44 -17.11 5.09 0.71
N LEU A 45 -17.96 5.55 -0.21
CA LEU A 45 -17.79 5.30 -1.65
C LEU A 45 -16.50 5.90 -2.19
N SER A 46 -16.17 7.13 -1.79
CA SER A 46 -14.90 7.78 -2.16
C SER A 46 -13.71 7.03 -1.60
N LEU A 47 -13.81 6.53 -0.36
CA LEU A 47 -12.75 5.78 0.31
C LEU A 47 -12.50 4.41 -0.36
N VAL A 48 -13.55 3.74 -0.83
CA VAL A 48 -13.45 2.51 -1.64
C VAL A 48 -12.69 2.78 -2.94
N LYS A 49 -13.11 3.79 -3.70
CA LYS A 49 -12.44 4.14 -4.96
C LYS A 49 -10.98 4.56 -4.76
N LEU A 50 -10.71 5.34 -3.70
CA LEU A 50 -9.35 5.69 -3.30
C LEU A 50 -8.51 4.46 -2.96
N ALA A 51 -9.08 3.49 -2.26
CA ALA A 51 -8.37 2.26 -1.90
C ALA A 51 -8.03 1.42 -3.14
N GLU A 52 -8.97 1.28 -4.07
CA GLU A 52 -8.78 0.59 -5.34
C GLU A 52 -7.67 1.24 -6.18
N GLU A 53 -7.77 2.56 -6.40
CA GLU A 53 -6.80 3.31 -7.22
C GLU A 53 -5.40 3.31 -6.60
N LEU A 54 -5.31 3.34 -5.27
CA LEU A 54 -4.03 3.34 -4.54
C LEU A 54 -3.48 1.94 -4.26
N GLY A 55 -4.19 0.88 -4.68
CA GLY A 55 -3.78 -0.51 -4.50
C GLY A 55 -3.64 -0.92 -3.03
N VAL A 56 -4.54 -0.45 -2.17
CA VAL A 56 -4.56 -0.74 -0.72
C VAL A 56 -5.97 -1.12 -0.27
N THR A 57 -6.11 -1.60 0.97
CA THR A 57 -7.43 -1.89 1.53
C THR A 57 -8.08 -0.63 2.10
N VAL A 58 -9.42 -0.56 2.08
CA VAL A 58 -10.18 0.45 2.81
C VAL A 58 -9.81 0.45 4.29
N GLY A 59 -9.59 -0.74 4.86
CA GLY A 59 -9.14 -0.90 6.25
C GLY A 59 -7.80 -0.24 6.53
N TYR A 60 -6.84 -0.35 5.61
CA TYR A 60 -5.57 0.37 5.70
C TYR A 60 -5.77 1.88 5.65
N LEU A 61 -6.54 2.38 4.68
CA LEU A 61 -6.80 3.82 4.61
C LEU A 61 -7.51 4.33 5.86
N ALA A 62 -8.48 3.61 6.41
CA ALA A 62 -9.26 4.01 7.58
C ALA A 62 -8.46 3.91 8.90
N THR A 63 -7.73 2.82 9.12
CA THR A 63 -7.16 2.49 10.43
C THR A 63 -5.63 2.62 10.49
N GLY A 64 -4.97 2.70 9.34
CA GLY A 64 -3.51 2.59 9.23
C GLY A 64 -2.95 1.22 9.57
N LYS A 65 -3.79 0.28 9.99
CA LYS A 65 -3.42 -1.12 10.11
C LYS A 65 -3.49 -1.71 8.72
N VAL A 66 -2.40 -2.29 8.26
CA VAL A 66 -2.41 -3.14 7.07
C VAL A 66 -3.34 -4.32 7.38
N GLY A 67 -4.62 -4.17 7.02
CA GLY A 67 -5.65 -5.16 7.31
C GLY A 67 -5.30 -6.45 6.60
N LEU A 68 -4.86 -7.45 7.37
CA LEU A 68 -4.55 -8.82 6.94
C LEU A 68 -4.04 -8.90 5.49
N VAL A 69 -2.90 -8.27 5.22
CA VAL A 69 -1.97 -8.93 4.30
C VAL A 69 -1.59 -10.18 5.06
N ILE A 70 -2.20 -11.31 4.72
CA ILE A 70 -1.57 -12.58 5.01
C ILE A 70 -0.24 -12.43 4.26
N GLY A 71 0.85 -12.12 4.98
CA GLY A 71 2.18 -12.03 4.39
C GLY A 71 2.33 -13.19 3.42
N ALA A 72 3.03 -12.98 2.30
CA ALA A 72 3.10 -13.99 1.26
C ALA A 72 3.47 -15.37 1.85
N ILE A 73 4.33 -15.39 2.87
CA ILE A 73 4.67 -16.58 3.67
C ILE A 73 3.43 -17.23 4.35
N PRO A 74 2.67 -16.58 5.25
CA PRO A 74 1.47 -17.22 5.80
C PRO A 74 0.39 -17.58 4.73
N ALA A 75 0.31 -16.87 3.60
CA ALA A 75 -0.60 -17.22 2.50
C ALA A 75 -0.18 -18.54 1.83
N ILE A 76 1.13 -18.67 1.54
CA ILE A 76 1.73 -19.91 1.01
C ILE A 76 1.57 -21.06 2.01
N LYS A 77 1.73 -20.80 3.31
CA LYS A 77 1.52 -21.83 4.35
C LYS A 77 0.09 -22.35 4.34
N ALA A 78 -0.89 -21.45 4.20
CA ALA A 78 -2.33 -21.78 4.22
C ALA A 78 -2.85 -22.46 2.95
N ASP A 79 -2.19 -22.31 1.80
CA ASP A 79 -2.64 -22.90 0.53
C ASP A 79 -2.53 -24.44 0.54
N LYS A 80 -3.66 -25.15 0.48
CA LYS A 80 -3.71 -26.62 0.52
C LYS A 80 -3.36 -27.28 -0.83
N LYS A 81 -3.34 -26.53 -1.93
CA LYS A 81 -3.00 -27.05 -3.28
C LYS A 81 -1.49 -27.17 -3.49
N LEU A 82 -0.69 -26.42 -2.74
CA LEU A 82 0.77 -26.45 -2.85
C LEU A 82 1.37 -27.64 -2.07
N SER A 83 2.32 -28.34 -2.71
CA SER A 83 3.12 -29.36 -2.03
C SER A 83 4.05 -28.74 -0.98
N LEU A 84 4.44 -29.52 0.02
CA LEU A 84 5.36 -29.04 1.06
C LEU A 84 6.72 -28.58 0.48
N LYS A 85 7.20 -29.24 -0.58
CA LYS A 85 8.42 -28.86 -1.30
C LYS A 85 8.27 -27.50 -1.98
N ALA A 86 7.15 -27.26 -2.66
CA ALA A 86 6.86 -25.98 -3.31
C ALA A 86 6.73 -24.85 -2.29
N LYS A 87 6.03 -25.08 -1.17
CA LYS A 87 5.91 -24.10 -0.09
C LYS A 87 7.27 -23.66 0.44
N LYS A 88 8.16 -24.61 0.74
CA LYS A 88 9.52 -24.31 1.23
C LYS A 88 10.33 -23.49 0.24
N ALA A 89 10.25 -23.83 -1.06
CA ALA A 89 10.97 -23.11 -2.11
C ALA A 89 10.49 -21.65 -2.23
N LEU A 90 9.17 -21.44 -2.25
CA LEU A 90 8.58 -20.10 -2.36
C LEU A 90 8.87 -19.24 -1.13
N ILE A 91 8.78 -19.82 0.08
CA ILE A 91 9.11 -19.11 1.32
C ILE A 91 10.57 -18.66 1.30
N LYS A 92 11.50 -19.57 0.95
CA LYS A 92 12.92 -19.25 0.88
C LYS A 92 13.21 -18.12 -0.11
N LEU A 93 12.60 -18.16 -1.30
CA LEU A 93 12.75 -17.10 -2.30
C LEU A 93 12.26 -15.75 -1.77
N ILE A 94 11.11 -15.72 -1.10
CA ILE A 94 10.54 -14.47 -0.56
C ILE A 94 11.42 -13.91 0.57
N GLU A 95 11.96 -14.77 1.43
CA GLU A 95 12.91 -14.37 2.48
C GLU A 95 14.20 -13.77 1.89
N GLU A 96 14.72 -14.34 0.80
CA GLU A 96 15.87 -13.80 0.08
C GLU A 96 15.57 -12.43 -0.54
N LEU A 97 14.39 -12.26 -1.15
CA LEU A 97 13.95 -10.99 -1.73
C LEU A 97 13.80 -9.88 -0.68
N TYR A 98 13.29 -10.20 0.51
CA TYR A 98 13.18 -9.23 1.61
C TYR A 98 14.55 -8.80 2.14
N ARG A 99 15.49 -9.74 2.28
CA ARG A 99 16.88 -9.43 2.67
C ARG A 99 17.59 -8.54 1.64
N ALA A 100 17.36 -8.77 0.35
CA ALA A 100 17.93 -7.94 -0.71
C ALA A 100 17.37 -6.50 -0.71
N GLY A 101 16.09 -6.33 -0.35
CA GLY A 101 15.47 -5.01 -0.19
C GLY A 101 16.07 -4.19 0.95
N GLU A 102 16.22 -4.79 2.14
CA GLU A 102 16.79 -4.14 3.33
C GLU A 102 18.26 -3.73 3.12
N ALA A 103 19.03 -4.53 2.38
CA ALA A 103 20.43 -4.23 2.05
C ALA A 103 20.57 -3.00 1.12
N ASN A 104 19.63 -2.83 0.18
CA ASN A 104 19.64 -1.68 -0.74
C ASN A 104 19.21 -0.37 -0.04
N GLU A 105 18.29 -0.42 0.92
CA GLU A 105 17.87 0.77 1.67
C GLU A 105 18.96 1.27 2.64
N SER A 106 19.72 0.35 3.25
CA SER A 106 20.82 0.66 4.17
C SER A 106 21.97 1.44 3.52
N HIS A 107 22.20 1.23 2.22
CA HIS A 107 23.23 1.95 1.46
C HIS A 107 22.81 3.37 1.05
N ALA A 108 21.51 3.65 0.91
CA ALA A 108 21.00 4.97 0.55
C ALA A 108 21.01 5.97 1.72
N SER A 109 20.92 5.50 2.97
CA SER A 109 20.87 6.34 4.18
C SER A 109 22.24 6.75 4.76
N GLY A 110 23.35 6.27 4.19
CA GLY A 110 24.72 6.53 4.68
C GLY A 110 25.51 7.59 3.92
N GLN A 111 24.90 8.25 2.94
CA GLN A 111 25.50 9.37 2.19
C GLN A 111 24.64 10.63 2.41
N SER A 112 24.69 11.18 3.62
CA SER A 112 24.15 12.51 3.95
C SER A 112 24.98 13.10 5.08
#